data_AF-A0A914XV38-F1
#
_entry.id   AF-A0A914XV38-F1
#
_cell.length_a   1.000
_cell.length_b   1.000
_cell.length_c   1.000
_cell.angle_alpha   90.00
_cell.angle_beta   90.00
_cell.angle_gamma   90.00
#
_symmetry.space_group_name_H-M   'P 1'
#
loop_
_entity.id
_entity.type
_entity.pdbx_description
1 polymer ?
#
loop_
_entity_poly.entity_id
_entity_poly.type
_entity_poly.pdbx_seq_one_letter_code
_entity_poly.pdbx_strand_id
1 'polypeptide(L)'
;MSDDPKLKWMYDGPKADVHREDFLLGKQLTKDFELYSDVARKDVDAAKSEAIDKSFIKSVTHSSNRHNKVSALGLDVVMHEDPLVAIKTKAELRKREIYDNPAIQMKLRKALLEEYQHDKKKKEKKKAKKEKKHERKNSRIEEERSSRRQHHHGNYL
;
A
#
# COMPACT_ATOMS: atom_id res chain seq x y z
N MET A 1 -30.48 -32.43 27.30
CA MET A 1 -30.30 -31.18 26.52
C MET A 1 -28.96 -31.30 25.85
N SER A 2 -28.90 -31.22 24.52
CA SER A 2 -27.75 -31.65 23.74
C SER A 2 -26.56 -30.69 23.92
N ASP A 3 -25.50 -31.16 24.56
CA ASP A 3 -24.20 -30.47 24.67
C ASP A 3 -23.47 -30.53 23.33
N ASP A 4 -23.97 -29.78 22.35
CA ASP A 4 -23.34 -29.69 21.04
C ASP A 4 -22.09 -28.79 21.15
N PRO A 5 -20.87 -29.31 20.98
CA PRO A 5 -19.63 -28.54 21.19
C PRO A 5 -19.48 -27.40 20.17
N LYS A 6 -20.15 -27.53 19.01
CA LYS A 6 -20.27 -26.50 17.99
C LYS A 6 -21.27 -25.39 18.34
N LEU A 7 -22.11 -25.58 19.35
CA LEU A 7 -22.94 -24.51 19.90
C LEU A 7 -22.23 -23.81 21.05
N LYS A 8 -21.43 -24.56 21.82
CA LYS A 8 -20.61 -24.04 22.91
C LYS A 8 -19.64 -22.95 22.42
N TRP A 9 -18.82 -23.17 21.37
CA TRP A 9 -17.91 -22.11 20.88
C TRP A 9 -18.63 -20.82 20.41
N MET A 10 -19.90 -20.93 20.01
CA MET A 10 -20.70 -19.81 19.52
C MET A 10 -21.30 -18.97 20.66
N TYR A 11 -21.56 -19.60 21.81
CA TYR A 11 -22.21 -18.96 22.96
C TYR A 11 -21.29 -18.71 24.15
N ASP A 12 -20.16 -19.43 24.22
CA ASP A 12 -19.15 -19.46 25.28
C ASP A 12 -17.97 -18.52 24.96
N GLY A 13 -18.29 -17.32 24.48
CA GLY A 13 -17.31 -16.25 24.32
C GLY A 13 -16.82 -15.76 25.69
N PRO A 14 -15.75 -14.94 25.76
CA PRO A 14 -15.10 -14.50 27.01
C PRO A 14 -15.98 -13.75 28.05
N LYS A 15 -17.28 -13.59 27.79
CA LYS A 15 -18.27 -12.91 28.63
C LYS A 15 -19.59 -13.69 28.75
N ALA A 16 -19.59 -14.99 28.42
CA ALA A 16 -20.79 -15.81 28.39
C ALA A 16 -21.48 -15.95 29.76
N ASP A 17 -20.71 -15.89 30.85
CA ASP A 17 -21.23 -16.13 32.21
C ASP A 17 -21.76 -14.89 32.93
N VAL A 18 -21.48 -13.68 32.43
CA VAL A 18 -21.84 -12.46 33.17
C VAL A 18 -23.20 -11.95 32.65
N HIS A 19 -24.26 -12.37 33.34
CA HIS A 19 -25.66 -11.91 33.20
C HIS A 19 -26.45 -12.38 31.95
N ARG A 20 -26.10 -13.53 31.36
CA ARG A 20 -26.86 -14.15 30.25
C ARG A 20 -28.32 -14.41 30.60
N GLU A 21 -28.54 -15.04 31.76
CA GLU A 21 -29.87 -15.43 32.22
C GLU A 21 -30.74 -14.20 32.49
N ASP A 22 -30.18 -13.12 33.03
CA ASP A 22 -30.92 -11.88 33.30
C ASP A 22 -31.38 -11.18 32.01
N PHE A 23 -30.55 -11.21 30.95
CA PHE A 23 -30.91 -10.66 29.64
C PHE A 23 -31.99 -11.50 28.94
N LEU A 24 -31.88 -12.83 29.00
CA LEU A 24 -32.89 -13.73 28.44
C LEU A 24 -34.24 -13.63 29.16
N LEU A 25 -34.22 -13.32 30.45
CA LEU A 25 -35.41 -13.04 31.25
C LEU A 25 -35.93 -11.60 31.10
N GLY A 26 -35.30 -10.78 30.25
CA GLY A 26 -35.77 -9.43 29.92
C GLY A 26 -35.59 -8.40 31.05
N LYS A 27 -34.68 -8.64 31.99
CA LYS A 27 -34.39 -7.66 33.05
C LYS A 27 -33.63 -6.47 32.50
N GLN A 28 -33.90 -5.28 33.06
CA GLN A 28 -33.21 -4.06 32.67
C GLN A 28 -31.73 -4.16 33.07
N LEU A 29 -30.83 -4.16 32.08
CA LEU A 29 -29.40 -4.14 32.31
C LEU A 29 -28.97 -2.75 32.78
N THR A 30 -28.12 -2.68 33.79
CA THR A 30 -27.55 -1.41 34.27
C THR A 30 -26.53 -0.86 33.26
N LYS A 31 -26.27 0.44 33.34
CA LYS A 31 -25.39 1.18 32.42
C LYS A 31 -23.95 0.65 32.38
N ASP A 32 -23.56 -0.13 33.39
CA ASP A 32 -22.27 -0.80 33.48
C ASP A 32 -22.09 -1.89 32.41
N PHE A 33 -23.18 -2.41 31.84
CA PHE A 33 -23.15 -3.43 30.79
C PHE A 33 -22.62 -2.89 29.45
N GLU A 34 -22.97 -1.64 29.08
CA GLU A 34 -22.47 -1.00 27.85
C GLU A 34 -20.95 -0.79 27.90
N LEU A 35 -20.39 -0.55 29.09
CA LEU A 35 -18.95 -0.32 29.24
C LEU A 35 -18.14 -1.56 28.83
N TYR A 36 -18.68 -2.76 29.05
CA TYR A 36 -18.00 -4.00 28.66
C TYR A 36 -18.16 -4.35 27.18
N SER A 37 -19.19 -3.87 26.47
CA SER A 37 -19.34 -4.12 25.03
C SER A 37 -18.37 -3.26 24.21
N ASP A 38 -18.13 -2.01 24.61
CA ASP A 38 -17.19 -1.10 23.97
C ASP A 38 -15.72 -1.51 24.16
N VAL A 39 -15.39 -2.14 25.29
CA VAL A 39 -14.05 -2.73 25.51
C VAL A 39 -13.76 -3.83 24.47
N ALA A 40 -14.75 -4.58 24.01
CA ALA A 40 -14.54 -5.61 22.98
C ALA A 40 -14.14 -5.02 21.60
N ARG A 41 -14.57 -3.80 21.27
CA ARG A 41 -14.11 -3.11 20.04
C ARG A 41 -12.65 -2.69 20.18
N LYS A 42 -12.27 -2.22 21.37
CA LYS A 42 -10.88 -1.87 21.71
C LYS A 42 -9.98 -3.11 21.72
N ASP A 43 -10.47 -4.25 22.21
CA ASP A 43 -9.73 -5.51 22.23
C ASP A 43 -9.52 -6.11 20.83
N VAL A 44 -10.46 -5.93 19.89
CA VAL A 44 -10.28 -6.35 18.49
C VAL A 44 -9.25 -5.48 17.78
N ASP A 45 -9.22 -4.18 18.06
CA ASP A 45 -8.20 -3.28 17.51
C ASP A 45 -6.83 -3.48 18.19
N ALA A 46 -6.82 -3.82 19.49
CA ALA A 46 -5.63 -4.25 20.22
C ALA A 46 -5.11 -5.60 19.69
N ALA A 47 -5.97 -6.58 19.45
CA ALA A 47 -5.59 -7.88 18.89
C ALA A 47 -5.06 -7.76 17.45
N LYS A 48 -5.59 -6.83 16.64
CA LYS A 48 -4.99 -6.49 15.34
C LYS A 48 -3.61 -5.86 15.53
N SER A 49 -3.45 -4.94 16.48
CA SER A 49 -2.15 -4.32 16.77
C SER A 49 -1.11 -5.35 17.26
N GLU A 50 -1.53 -6.31 18.10
CA GLU A 50 -0.68 -7.39 18.62
C GLU A 50 -0.37 -8.45 17.54
N ALA A 51 -1.32 -8.76 16.66
CA ALA A 51 -1.08 -9.62 15.50
C ALA A 51 -0.13 -8.97 14.48
N ILE A 52 -0.26 -7.65 14.29
CA ILE A 52 0.67 -6.85 13.49
C ILE A 52 2.07 -6.91 14.13
N ASP A 53 2.17 -6.75 15.44
CA ASP A 53 3.44 -6.76 16.15
C ASP A 53 4.12 -8.15 16.07
N LYS A 54 3.37 -9.23 16.31
CA LYS A 54 3.84 -10.61 16.11
C LYS A 54 4.26 -10.90 14.66
N SER A 55 3.58 -10.33 13.66
CA SER A 55 3.96 -10.45 12.25
C SER A 55 5.23 -9.68 11.90
N PHE A 56 5.43 -8.51 12.54
CA PHE A 56 6.61 -7.67 12.38
C PHE A 56 7.83 -8.31 13.04
N ILE A 57 7.68 -8.80 14.27
CA ILE A 57 8.72 -9.57 14.98
C ILE A 57 9.14 -10.80 14.15
N LYS A 58 8.18 -11.53 13.55
CA LYS A 58 8.49 -12.65 12.63
C LYS A 58 9.22 -12.17 11.37
N SER A 59 8.76 -11.11 10.71
CA SER A 59 9.42 -10.52 9.54
C SER A 59 10.88 -10.10 9.84
N VAL A 60 11.10 -9.43 10.98
CA VAL A 60 12.42 -8.96 11.43
C VAL A 60 13.33 -10.14 11.77
N THR A 61 12.82 -11.17 12.45
CA THR A 61 13.61 -12.36 12.80
C THR A 61 13.95 -13.22 11.58
N HIS A 62 13.06 -13.38 10.61
CA HIS A 62 13.31 -14.19 9.40
C HIS A 62 14.23 -13.48 8.40
N SER A 63 14.18 -12.13 8.33
CA SER A 63 15.17 -11.34 7.58
C SER A 63 16.54 -11.26 8.28
N SER A 64 16.64 -11.65 9.56
CA SER A 64 17.84 -11.56 10.38
C SER A 64 18.65 -12.87 10.46
N ASN A 65 18.46 -13.80 9.53
CA ASN A 65 19.40 -14.92 9.34
C ASN A 65 20.74 -14.49 8.70
N ARG A 66 21.02 -13.18 8.65
CA ARG A 66 22.32 -12.62 8.29
C ARG A 66 22.74 -11.59 9.36
N HIS A 67 23.37 -12.10 10.42
CA HIS A 67 24.39 -11.40 11.21
C HIS A 67 23.98 -10.14 12.03
N ASN A 68 22.82 -10.09 12.66
CA ASN A 68 22.57 -9.05 13.67
C ASN A 68 22.87 -9.59 15.06
N LYS A 69 23.91 -9.03 15.69
CA LYS A 69 24.16 -9.13 17.12
C LYS A 69 22.90 -8.61 17.81
N VAL A 70 22.14 -9.51 18.44
CA VAL A 70 20.94 -9.16 19.18
C VAL A 70 21.35 -8.13 20.23
N SER A 71 20.67 -6.99 20.26
CA SER A 71 20.91 -5.98 21.30
C SER A 71 20.78 -6.64 22.68
N ALA A 72 21.55 -6.19 23.67
CA ALA A 72 21.44 -6.72 25.03
C ALA A 72 20.06 -6.46 25.67
N LEU A 73 19.25 -5.57 25.07
CA LEU A 73 17.87 -5.29 25.47
C LEU A 73 16.91 -6.28 24.81
N GLY A 74 15.88 -6.69 25.55
CA GLY A 74 14.80 -7.53 25.04
C GLY A 74 14.07 -6.88 23.87
N LEU A 75 13.56 -7.68 22.94
CA LEU A 75 12.89 -7.19 21.72
C LEU A 75 11.72 -6.26 22.06
N ASP A 76 10.95 -6.58 23.10
CA ASP A 76 9.81 -5.77 23.57
C ASP A 76 10.23 -4.35 23.96
N VAL A 77 11.33 -4.25 24.72
CA VAL A 77 11.94 -2.97 25.12
C VAL A 77 12.39 -2.19 23.90
N VAL A 78 13.06 -2.85 22.95
CA VAL A 78 13.50 -2.21 21.69
C VAL A 78 12.29 -1.74 20.86
N MET A 79 11.18 -2.49 20.85
CA MET A 79 10.00 -2.12 20.08
C MET A 79 9.27 -0.90 20.65
N HIS A 80 9.23 -0.77 21.99
CA HIS A 80 8.49 0.28 22.67
C HIS A 80 9.32 1.52 23.02
N GLU A 81 10.61 1.36 23.30
CA GLU A 81 11.48 2.43 23.79
C GLU A 81 12.43 2.98 22.72
N ASP A 82 12.72 2.24 21.64
CA ASP A 82 13.58 2.76 20.56
C ASP A 82 12.78 3.72 19.63
N PRO A 83 13.14 5.01 19.59
CA PRO A 83 12.45 5.99 18.75
C PRO A 83 12.57 5.69 17.26
N LEU A 84 13.67 5.06 16.81
CA LEU A 84 13.86 4.70 15.40
C LEU A 84 12.95 3.54 15.01
N VAL A 85 12.76 2.58 15.93
CA VAL A 85 11.84 1.47 15.72
C VAL A 85 10.41 1.98 15.67
N ALA A 86 10.02 2.89 16.57
CA ALA A 86 8.69 3.52 16.55
C ALA A 86 8.41 4.27 15.23
N ILE A 87 9.40 4.98 14.68
CA ILE A 87 9.27 5.64 13.37
C ILE A 87 9.10 4.61 12.25
N LYS A 88 9.90 3.54 12.28
CA LYS A 88 9.88 2.48 11.27
C LYS A 88 8.55 1.71 11.29
N THR A 89 8.05 1.34 12.47
CA THR A 89 6.75 0.66 12.61
C THR A 89 5.62 1.55 12.11
N LYS A 90 5.60 2.84 12.46
CA LYS A 90 4.63 3.81 11.94
C LYS A 90 4.69 3.98 10.41
N ALA A 91 5.88 3.93 9.82
CA ALA A 91 6.05 3.98 8.38
C ALA A 91 5.52 2.70 7.70
N GLU A 92 5.83 1.53 8.26
CA GLU A 92 5.38 0.24 7.72
C GLU A 92 3.86 0.07 7.87
N LEU A 93 3.26 0.56 8.97
CA LEU A 93 1.81 0.58 9.18
C LEU A 93 1.09 1.40 8.11
N ARG A 94 1.53 2.65 7.87
CA ARG A 94 0.96 3.48 6.80
C ARG A 94 1.08 2.83 5.43
N LYS A 95 2.20 2.15 5.17
CA LYS A 95 2.40 1.40 3.93
C LYS A 95 1.41 0.23 3.83
N ARG A 96 1.19 -0.52 4.91
CA ARG A 96 0.17 -1.59 4.97
C ARG A 96 -1.24 -1.06 4.78
N GLU A 97 -1.63 0.02 5.44
CA GLU A 97 -2.95 0.66 5.26
C GLU A 97 -3.26 0.96 3.78
N ILE A 98 -2.25 1.37 3.02
CA ILE A 98 -2.37 1.63 1.58
C ILE A 98 -2.57 0.32 0.77
N TYR A 99 -1.85 -0.75 1.13
CA TYR A 99 -1.89 -2.02 0.40
C TYR A 99 -3.05 -2.94 0.80
N ASP A 100 -3.43 -2.94 2.07
CA ASP A 100 -4.50 -3.75 2.64
C ASP A 100 -5.87 -3.22 2.20
N ASN A 101 -5.96 -1.93 1.85
CA ASN A 101 -7.17 -1.36 1.26
C ASN A 101 -7.19 -1.53 -0.26
N PRO A 102 -8.01 -2.45 -0.82
CA PRO A 102 -8.05 -2.69 -2.26
C PRO A 102 -8.49 -1.45 -3.06
N ALA A 103 -9.32 -0.58 -2.49
CA ALA A 103 -9.76 0.64 -3.17
C ALA A 103 -8.61 1.65 -3.33
N ILE A 104 -7.75 1.79 -2.30
CA ILE A 104 -6.56 2.65 -2.38
C ILE A 104 -5.55 2.05 -3.35
N GLN A 105 -5.32 0.73 -3.29
CA GLN A 105 -4.42 0.05 -4.22
C GLN A 105 -4.83 0.24 -5.69
N MET A 106 -6.13 0.16 -5.99
CA MET A 106 -6.65 0.41 -7.33
C MET A 106 -6.45 1.85 -7.79
N LYS A 107 -6.65 2.84 -6.90
CA LYS A 107 -6.39 4.25 -7.20
C LYS A 107 -4.90 4.49 -7.51
N LEU A 108 -4.01 3.91 -6.70
CA LEU A 108 -2.56 4.01 -6.90
C LEU A 108 -2.14 3.41 -8.25
N ARG A 109 -2.64 2.22 -8.60
CA ARG A 109 -2.38 1.59 -9.90
C ARG A 109 -2.84 2.46 -11.07
N LYS A 110 -4.03 3.06 -10.97
CA LYS A 110 -4.55 3.97 -12.01
C LYS A 110 -3.66 5.19 -12.17
N ALA A 111 -3.29 5.86 -11.08
CA ALA A 111 -2.40 7.01 -11.11
C ALA A 111 -1.04 6.70 -11.76
N LEU A 112 -0.44 5.55 -11.40
CA LEU A 112 0.82 5.10 -12.01
C LEU A 112 0.69 4.84 -13.52
N LEU A 113 -0.43 4.24 -13.95
CA LEU A 113 -0.69 4.00 -15.36
C LEU A 113 -0.88 5.31 -16.14
N GLU A 114 -1.60 6.27 -15.57
CA GLU A 114 -1.81 7.60 -16.14
C GLU A 114 -0.48 8.35 -16.32
N GLU A 115 0.38 8.35 -15.30
CA GLU A 115 1.69 8.97 -15.36
C GLU A 115 2.58 8.32 -16.42
N TYR A 116 2.61 6.98 -16.49
CA TYR A 116 3.34 6.24 -17.52
C TYR A 116 2.85 6.58 -18.93
N GLN A 117 1.53 6.65 -19.13
CA GLN A 117 0.96 7.02 -20.42
C GLN A 117 1.27 8.48 -20.79
N HIS A 118 1.22 9.39 -19.83
CA HIS A 118 1.57 10.79 -20.02
C HIS A 118 3.03 10.93 -20.46
N ASP A 119 3.95 10.23 -19.81
CA ASP A 119 5.36 10.24 -20.16
C ASP A 119 5.65 9.60 -21.52
N LYS A 120 4.94 8.51 -21.86
CA LYS A 120 5.02 7.90 -23.19
C LYS A 120 4.58 8.89 -24.27
N LYS A 121 3.42 9.53 -24.11
CA LYS A 121 2.92 10.56 -25.04
C LYS A 121 3.89 11.73 -25.16
N LYS A 122 4.50 12.18 -24.05
CA LYS A 122 5.50 13.26 -24.05
C LYS A 122 6.77 12.87 -24.83
N LYS A 123 7.26 11.64 -24.67
CA LYS A 123 8.40 11.10 -25.42
C LYS A 123 8.09 10.99 -26.91
N GLU A 124 6.91 10.51 -27.27
CA GLU A 124 6.46 10.37 -28.66
C GLU A 124 6.34 11.73 -29.36
N LYS A 125 5.68 12.71 -28.73
CA LYS A 125 5.62 14.09 -29.24
C LYS A 125 7.01 14.70 -29.47
N LYS A 126 7.97 14.43 -28.57
CA LYS A 126 9.36 14.87 -28.74
C LYS A 126 10.05 14.21 -29.93
N LYS A 127 9.82 12.91 -30.16
CA LYS A 127 10.34 12.19 -31.33
C LYS A 127 9.77 12.74 -32.63
N ALA A 128 8.44 12.87 -32.72
CA ALA A 128 7.76 13.42 -33.90
C ALA A 128 8.25 14.85 -34.25
N LYS A 129 8.46 15.70 -33.23
CA LYS A 129 8.99 17.06 -33.45
C LYS A 129 10.44 17.05 -33.99
N LYS A 130 11.27 16.09 -33.56
CA LYS A 130 12.62 15.93 -34.09
C LYS A 130 12.59 15.47 -35.54
N GLU A 131 11.79 14.45 -35.84
CA GLU A 131 11.64 13.89 -37.19
C GLU A 131 11.18 14.96 -38.19
N LYS A 132 10.12 15.72 -37.86
CA LYS A 132 9.65 16.84 -38.68
C LYS A 132 10.72 17.93 -38.91
N LYS A 133 11.63 18.13 -37.94
CA LYS A 133 12.76 19.07 -38.10
C LYS A 133 13.83 18.51 -39.04
N HIS A 134 14.08 17.20 -39.01
CA HIS A 134 14.99 16.54 -39.94
C HIS A 134 14.45 16.53 -41.36
N GLU A 135 13.16 16.23 -41.54
CA GLU A 135 12.50 16.24 -42.84
C GLU A 135 12.56 17.63 -43.49
N ARG A 136 12.21 18.70 -42.76
CA ARG A 136 12.33 20.10 -43.24
C ARG A 136 13.76 20.50 -43.63
N LYS A 137 14.76 19.95 -42.94
CA LYS A 137 16.17 20.20 -43.31
C LYS A 137 16.51 19.47 -44.60
N ASN A 138 16.04 18.23 -44.75
CA ASN A 138 16.34 17.41 -45.91
C ASN A 138 15.66 17.99 -47.17
N SER A 139 14.40 18.42 -47.07
CA SER A 139 13.69 19.07 -48.17
C SER A 139 14.40 20.35 -48.63
N ARG A 140 14.89 21.16 -47.69
CA ARG A 140 15.65 22.39 -48.01
C ARG A 140 16.98 22.07 -48.72
N ILE A 141 17.68 21.02 -48.30
CA ILE A 141 18.92 20.58 -48.95
C ILE A 141 18.63 20.06 -50.37
N GLU A 142 17.51 19.38 -50.56
CA GLU A 142 17.11 18.83 -51.86
C GLU A 142 16.70 19.93 -52.85
N GLU A 143 15.95 20.94 -52.40
CA GLU A 143 15.67 22.15 -53.18
C GLU A 143 16.96 22.88 -53.61
N GLU A 144 17.92 23.05 -52.68
CA GLU A 144 19.19 23.72 -52.94
C GLU A 144 20.09 22.91 -53.90
N ARG A 145 20.01 21.58 -53.86
CA ARG A 145 20.69 20.70 -54.83
C ARG A 145 20.02 20.75 -56.20
N SER A 146 18.69 20.80 -56.24
CA SER A 146 17.92 20.87 -57.48
C SER A 146 18.18 22.19 -58.21
N SER A 147 18.13 23.33 -57.52
CA SER A 147 18.44 24.64 -58.10
C SER A 147 19.85 24.70 -58.68
N ARG A 148 20.85 24.14 -57.98
CA ARG A 148 22.24 24.09 -58.45
C ARG A 148 22.41 23.24 -59.71
N ARG A 149 21.63 22.16 -59.87
CA ARG A 149 21.62 21.33 -61.08
C ARG A 149 20.98 22.06 -62.28
N GLN A 150 19.89 22.79 -62.05
CA GLN A 150 19.21 23.58 -63.09
C GLN A 150 20.12 24.69 -63.64
N HIS A 151 20.85 25.41 -62.77
CA HIS A 151 21.80 26.43 -63.20
C HIS A 151 22.96 25.87 -64.04
N HIS A 152 23.42 24.64 -63.77
CA HIS A 152 24.51 24.04 -64.53
C HIS A 152 24.12 23.57 -65.94
N HIS A 153 22.83 23.31 -66.19
CA HIS A 153 22.33 22.87 -67.50
C HIS A 153 22.02 24.02 -68.47
N GLY A 154 21.88 25.26 -67.96
CA GLY A 154 21.64 26.45 -68.78
C GLY A 154 22.89 27.06 -69.44
N ASN A 155 24.09 26.57 -69.13
CA ASN A 155 25.35 27.12 -69.64
C ASN A 155 25.90 26.38 -70.88
N TYR A 156 25.11 25.50 -71.50
CA TYR A 156 25.47 24.77 -72.71
C TYR A 156 24.37 24.92 -73.78
N LEU A 157 24.17 26.16 -74.25
CA LEU A 157 23.44 26.55 -75.47
C LEU A 157 23.97 27.93 -75.89
#